data_AF-A0A4Y9Z1F5-F1
#
_entry.id   AF-A0A4Y9Z1F5-F1
#
_cell.length_a   1.000
_cell.length_b   1.000
_cell.length_c   1.000
_cell.angle_alpha   90.00
_cell.angle_beta   90.00
_cell.angle_gamma   90.00
#
_symmetry.space_group_name_H-M   'P 1'
#
loop_
_entity.id
_entity.type
_entity.pdbx_description
1 polymer ?
#
loop_
_entity_poly.entity_id
_entity_poly.type
_entity_poly.pdbx_seq_one_letter_code
_entity_poly.pdbx_strand_id
1 'polypeptide(L)'
;MAIERPPCRNGTWYTPGNASSDEEIQSDTSSELVEIQSDEFPRYFVERNGRLFHSHGPSPYPLPVDADEQHRQNRQHVLLYSLIGAHYVGPVQDVLRPIRGVQRQAVDLGTGTGKWVMDMADRFSHVRFSGIDIVPIQTRHPLPNVWFEMHDLAEPLGWRLLSEVARALRPGGLYISGEWYGYPTMEDESCLSERAPRTCRFFDLVNHYLRQNGIGFVAANVPEWVRRTDAFFNVQVEDLYVPIGAGNPGVYHAGERLKTNLRVFAASMQLWLVERGYCSRMAAQDLTNGFLLELDTIQGMELKYRIVCAQRK
;
A
#
# COMPACT_ATOMS: atom_id res chain seq x y z
N MET A 1 -38.01 10.52 47.49
CA MET A 1 -37.75 11.37 48.67
C MET A 1 -36.30 11.81 48.54
N ALA A 2 -36.11 13.06 48.11
CA ALA A 2 -34.82 13.67 47.83
C ALA A 2 -34.11 14.04 49.14
N ILE A 3 -32.78 13.88 49.19
CA ILE A 3 -31.91 14.73 50.02
C ILE A 3 -30.61 14.95 49.24
N GLU A 4 -30.42 16.20 48.81
CA GLU A 4 -29.15 16.75 48.32
C GLU A 4 -28.13 16.89 49.45
N ARG A 5 -26.83 16.88 49.13
CA ARG A 5 -25.83 17.83 49.66
C ARG A 5 -24.53 17.84 48.84
N PRO A 6 -23.75 18.95 48.86
CA PRO A 6 -22.94 19.41 47.74
C PRO A 6 -21.41 19.38 48.06
N PRO A 7 -20.52 20.22 47.48
CA PRO A 7 -19.24 19.78 46.92
C PRO A 7 -18.01 20.13 47.80
N CYS A 8 -16.82 19.60 47.48
CA CYS A 8 -15.53 20.35 47.36
C CYS A 8 -14.25 19.52 47.59
N ARG A 9 -13.25 19.88 46.75
CA ARG A 9 -11.81 20.05 47.02
C ARG A 9 -10.82 18.86 46.93
N ASN A 10 -9.95 19.00 45.93
CA ASN A 10 -8.48 18.86 45.91
C ASN A 10 -7.79 18.13 47.06
N GLY A 11 -6.95 17.16 46.70
CA GLY A 11 -5.94 16.60 47.60
C GLY A 11 -5.03 15.60 46.89
N THR A 12 -3.91 16.10 46.37
CA THR A 12 -2.68 15.38 46.02
C THR A 12 -2.19 14.49 47.16
N TRP A 13 -1.70 13.29 46.85
CA TRP A 13 -0.80 12.56 47.74
C TRP A 13 0.37 11.96 46.96
N TYR A 14 1.59 12.39 47.32
CA TYR A 14 2.87 11.81 46.93
C TYR A 14 3.53 11.18 48.18
N THR A 15 3.96 9.93 48.02
CA THR A 15 5.06 9.07 48.58
C THR A 15 5.68 9.31 49.99
N PRO A 16 6.31 8.26 50.59
CA PRO A 16 7.73 7.91 50.35
C PRO A 16 7.95 6.37 50.23
N GLY A 17 8.93 5.78 49.56
CA GLY A 17 10.31 6.14 49.22
C GLY A 17 11.25 5.06 49.78
N ASN A 18 11.86 4.23 48.93
CA ASN A 18 13.25 3.79 49.10
C ASN A 18 13.82 3.08 47.87
N ALA A 19 15.08 3.42 47.62
CA ALA A 19 15.89 3.22 46.44
C ALA A 19 16.25 1.76 46.11
N SER A 20 16.26 1.47 44.80
CA SER A 20 17.43 0.85 44.16
C SER A 20 17.50 1.33 42.71
N SER A 21 18.66 1.86 42.38
CA SER A 21 19.07 2.36 41.07
C SER A 21 19.13 1.23 40.03
N ASP A 22 18.33 1.34 38.99
CA ASP A 22 18.66 0.83 37.66
C ASP A 22 18.20 1.91 36.66
N GLU A 23 19.17 2.58 36.05
CA GLU A 23 18.93 3.56 34.99
C GLU A 23 18.39 2.82 33.76
N GLU A 24 17.07 2.73 33.66
CA GLU A 24 16.41 2.44 32.38
C GLU A 24 16.72 3.57 31.42
N ILE A 25 17.53 3.27 30.41
CA ILE A 25 17.68 4.11 29.21
C ILE A 25 16.30 4.15 28.55
N GLN A 26 15.50 5.17 28.92
CA GLN A 26 14.30 5.55 28.20
C GLN A 26 14.72 6.00 26.81
N SER A 27 14.50 5.11 25.83
CA SER A 27 14.49 5.45 24.42
C SER A 27 13.34 6.42 24.18
N ASP A 28 13.68 7.70 24.09
CA ASP A 28 12.79 8.86 23.92
C ASP A 28 12.24 8.99 22.48
N THR A 29 11.50 7.97 22.01
CA THR A 29 10.79 8.01 20.71
C THR A 29 9.46 7.25 20.72
N SER A 30 8.69 7.36 21.82
CA SER A 30 7.27 7.00 21.79
C SER A 30 6.44 8.27 21.68
N SER A 31 6.27 8.80 20.46
CA SER A 31 5.15 9.70 20.22
C SER A 31 3.87 8.92 20.55
N GLU A 32 3.14 9.35 21.58
CA GLU A 32 1.84 8.78 21.93
C GLU A 32 0.95 8.77 20.67
N LEU A 33 0.42 7.61 20.29
CA LEU A 33 -0.54 7.52 19.20
C LEU A 33 -1.80 8.30 19.60
N VAL A 34 -2.16 9.31 18.80
CA VAL A 34 -3.36 10.12 19.02
C VAL A 34 -4.47 9.65 18.08
N GLU A 35 -5.65 9.41 18.64
CA GLU A 35 -6.83 9.09 17.85
C GLU A 35 -7.29 10.31 17.05
N ILE A 36 -7.50 10.12 15.75
CA ILE A 36 -8.03 11.14 14.86
C ILE A 36 -9.44 11.50 15.31
N GLN A 37 -9.61 12.75 15.74
CA GLN A 37 -10.91 13.24 16.18
C GLN A 37 -11.86 13.40 14.99
N SER A 38 -13.16 13.23 15.24
CA SER A 38 -14.16 13.24 14.16
C SER A 38 -14.27 14.58 13.42
N ASP A 39 -13.93 15.69 14.08
CA ASP A 39 -13.86 17.04 13.50
C ASP A 39 -12.56 17.30 12.73
N GLU A 40 -11.49 16.57 13.05
CA GLU A 40 -10.22 16.60 12.32
C GLU A 40 -10.28 15.74 11.05
N PHE A 41 -11.02 14.63 11.08
CA PHE A 41 -11.11 13.66 9.98
C PHE A 41 -11.32 14.27 8.58
N PRO A 42 -12.22 15.24 8.35
CA PRO A 42 -12.39 15.84 7.02
C PRO A 42 -11.15 16.59 6.51
N ARG A 43 -10.25 17.02 7.40
CA ARG A 43 -9.05 17.80 7.05
C ARG A 43 -8.02 17.00 6.28
N TYR A 44 -8.07 15.67 6.31
CA TYR A 44 -7.17 14.78 5.56
C TYR A 44 -7.57 14.60 4.09
N PHE A 45 -8.65 15.25 3.66
CA PHE A 45 -9.22 15.09 2.34
C PHE A 45 -9.39 16.43 1.63
N VAL A 46 -9.26 16.41 0.29
CA VAL A 46 -9.53 17.55 -0.58
C VAL A 46 -10.32 17.09 -1.80
N GLU A 47 -11.43 17.76 -2.09
CA GLU A 47 -12.18 17.50 -3.31
C GLU A 47 -11.53 18.21 -4.50
N ARG A 48 -11.32 17.47 -5.60
CA ARG A 48 -10.84 18.02 -6.87
C ARG A 48 -11.60 17.37 -8.01
N ASN A 49 -12.25 18.19 -8.85
CA ASN A 49 -12.98 17.72 -10.03
C ASN A 49 -14.00 16.61 -9.71
N GLY A 50 -14.68 16.68 -8.56
CA GLY A 50 -15.66 15.69 -8.11
C GLY A 50 -15.07 14.36 -7.63
N ARG A 51 -13.75 14.27 -7.46
CA ARG A 51 -13.04 13.14 -6.83
C ARG A 51 -12.46 13.60 -5.50
N LEU A 52 -12.34 12.67 -4.55
CA LEU A 52 -11.74 12.96 -3.24
C LEU A 52 -10.27 12.54 -3.27
N PHE A 53 -9.36 13.40 -2.85
CA PHE A 53 -7.92 13.11 -2.74
C PHE A 53 -7.43 13.32 -1.32
N HIS A 54 -6.22 12.84 -0.99
CA HIS A 54 -5.56 13.21 0.25
C HIS A 54 -5.19 14.70 0.24
N SER A 55 -5.27 15.36 1.39
CA SER A 55 -4.79 16.74 1.58
C SER A 55 -3.36 16.82 2.14
N HIS A 56 -2.73 15.66 2.37
CA HIS A 56 -1.44 15.56 3.07
C HIS A 56 -0.30 16.21 2.28
N GLY A 57 0.00 17.47 2.60
CA GLY A 57 1.25 18.18 2.33
C GLY A 57 1.90 17.94 0.95
N PRO A 58 3.23 17.73 0.89
CA PRO A 58 3.99 17.56 -0.35
C PRO A 58 3.90 16.15 -0.93
N SER A 59 3.06 15.27 -0.38
CA SER A 59 3.02 13.88 -0.82
C SER A 59 2.67 13.80 -2.31
N PRO A 60 3.44 13.04 -3.10
CA PRO A 60 3.24 12.98 -4.54
C PRO A 60 2.12 12.01 -4.95
N TYR A 61 1.49 11.29 -4.00
CA TYR A 61 0.55 10.22 -4.31
C TYR A 61 -0.64 10.72 -5.17
N PRO A 62 -0.86 10.18 -6.38
CA PRO A 62 -1.74 10.83 -7.35
C PRO A 62 -3.12 10.18 -7.40
N LEU A 63 -3.40 9.14 -6.62
CA LEU A 63 -4.68 8.47 -6.71
C LEU A 63 -5.70 9.09 -5.75
N PRO A 64 -6.98 9.16 -6.15
CA PRO A 64 -8.08 9.50 -5.26
C PRO A 64 -8.17 8.57 -4.04
N VAL A 65 -9.05 8.91 -3.13
CA VAL A 65 -9.35 8.15 -1.90
C VAL A 65 -10.86 7.96 -1.72
N ASP A 66 -11.63 8.30 -2.75
CA ASP A 66 -13.08 8.07 -2.82
C ASP A 66 -13.45 6.59 -3.02
N ALA A 67 -14.76 6.31 -2.97
CA ALA A 67 -15.31 4.97 -3.01
C ALA A 67 -14.89 4.16 -4.26
N ASP A 68 -14.78 4.81 -5.42
CA ASP A 68 -14.36 4.16 -6.66
C ASP A 68 -12.92 3.65 -6.58
N GLU A 69 -12.02 4.46 -6.02
CA GLU A 69 -10.62 4.09 -5.83
C GLU A 69 -10.44 3.06 -4.72
N GLN A 70 -11.19 3.17 -3.61
CA GLN A 70 -11.21 2.13 -2.57
C GLN A 70 -11.72 0.79 -3.13
N HIS A 71 -12.74 0.82 -4.00
CA HIS A 71 -13.23 -0.39 -4.66
C HIS A 71 -12.21 -0.97 -5.65
N ARG A 72 -11.43 -0.12 -6.33
CA ARG A 72 -10.29 -0.54 -7.16
C ARG A 72 -9.21 -1.25 -6.32
N GLN A 73 -8.83 -0.70 -5.17
CA GLN A 73 -7.88 -1.32 -4.24
C GLN A 73 -8.38 -2.68 -3.72
N ASN A 74 -9.65 -2.76 -3.30
CA ASN A 74 -10.25 -4.03 -2.87
C ASN A 74 -10.32 -5.06 -4.00
N ARG A 75 -10.58 -4.64 -5.24
CA ARG A 75 -10.53 -5.52 -6.42
C ARG A 75 -9.10 -6.00 -6.69
N GLN A 76 -8.09 -5.16 -6.49
CA GLN A 76 -6.69 -5.54 -6.60
C GLN A 76 -6.32 -6.63 -5.59
N HIS A 77 -6.77 -6.52 -4.34
CA HIS A 77 -6.60 -7.58 -3.33
C HIS A 77 -7.19 -8.92 -3.80
N VAL A 78 -8.42 -8.91 -4.31
CA VAL A 78 -9.09 -10.13 -4.83
C VAL A 78 -8.38 -10.69 -6.06
N LEU A 79 -7.88 -9.82 -6.94
CA LEU A 79 -7.08 -10.21 -8.10
C LEU A 79 -5.82 -10.96 -7.65
N LEU A 80 -5.05 -10.38 -6.74
CA LEU A 80 -3.80 -10.97 -6.25
C LEU A 80 -4.05 -12.29 -5.52
N TYR A 81 -5.10 -12.38 -4.70
CA TYR A 81 -5.51 -13.64 -4.09
C TYR A 81 -5.86 -14.71 -5.14
N SER A 82 -6.57 -14.33 -6.21
CA SER A 82 -6.92 -15.27 -7.30
C SER A 82 -5.70 -15.74 -8.08
N LEU A 83 -4.67 -14.90 -8.19
CA LEU A 83 -3.43 -15.19 -8.92
C LEU A 83 -2.46 -16.04 -8.10
N ILE A 84 -2.30 -15.70 -6.81
CA ILE A 84 -1.36 -16.36 -5.89
C ILE A 84 -1.98 -17.62 -5.26
N GLY A 85 -3.31 -17.67 -5.14
CA GLY A 85 -4.04 -18.73 -4.43
C GLY A 85 -3.95 -18.62 -2.90
N ALA A 86 -3.33 -17.56 -2.38
CA ALA A 86 -3.17 -17.30 -0.95
C ALA A 86 -3.06 -15.78 -0.68
N HIS A 87 -3.20 -15.39 0.59
CA HIS A 87 -2.98 -14.00 1.02
C HIS A 87 -1.50 -13.61 1.15
N TYR A 88 -0.58 -14.58 1.04
CA TYR A 88 0.84 -14.35 1.20
C TYR A 88 1.67 -15.38 0.42
N VAL A 89 2.95 -15.07 0.24
CA VAL A 89 3.97 -15.99 -0.27
C VAL A 89 5.04 -16.27 0.79
N GLY A 90 5.87 -17.28 0.54
CA GLY A 90 7.00 -17.61 1.43
C GLY A 90 6.57 -18.18 2.79
N PRO A 91 7.49 -18.25 3.76
CA PRO A 91 7.31 -18.99 5.02
C PRO A 91 6.53 -18.20 6.09
N VAL A 92 5.52 -17.42 5.71
CA VAL A 92 4.74 -16.58 6.67
C VAL A 92 4.14 -17.41 7.79
N GLN A 93 3.57 -18.58 7.47
CA GLN A 93 3.00 -19.50 8.46
C GLN A 93 4.02 -19.90 9.53
N ASP A 94 5.26 -20.17 9.13
CA ASP A 94 6.33 -20.59 10.03
C ASP A 94 6.86 -19.42 10.87
N VAL A 95 7.05 -18.26 10.24
CA VAL A 95 7.54 -17.04 10.90
C VAL A 95 6.51 -16.52 11.92
N LEU A 96 5.23 -16.59 11.59
CA LEU A 96 4.12 -16.16 12.46
C LEU A 96 3.63 -17.27 13.40
N ARG A 97 4.23 -18.46 13.40
CA ARG A 97 3.82 -19.55 14.30
C ARG A 97 3.83 -19.07 15.76
N PRO A 98 2.82 -19.43 16.58
CA PRO A 98 2.81 -19.13 17.99
C PRO A 98 4.08 -19.65 18.68
N ILE A 99 4.69 -18.80 19.50
CA ILE A 99 5.76 -19.18 20.42
C ILE A 99 5.35 -18.67 21.80
N ARG A 100 5.44 -19.55 22.81
CA ARG A 100 5.05 -19.22 24.18
C ARG A 100 5.83 -18.00 24.68
N GLY A 101 5.11 -17.00 25.19
CA GLY A 101 5.69 -15.77 25.73
C GLY A 101 6.13 -14.76 24.67
N VAL A 102 5.90 -15.02 23.37
CA VAL A 102 6.28 -14.10 22.29
C VAL A 102 5.04 -13.63 21.53
N GLN A 103 4.73 -12.34 21.65
CA GLN A 103 3.73 -11.71 20.77
C GLN A 103 4.32 -11.55 19.36
N ARG A 104 3.68 -12.20 18.39
CA ARG A 104 3.99 -12.03 16.96
C ARG A 104 3.35 -10.74 16.45
N GLN A 105 4.02 -10.10 15.50
CA GLN A 105 3.58 -8.85 14.90
C GLN A 105 3.81 -8.87 13.38
N ALA A 106 2.93 -8.24 12.64
CA ALA A 106 3.07 -8.00 11.21
C ALA A 106 2.60 -6.57 10.90
N VAL A 107 3.31 -5.89 9.99
CA VAL A 107 3.01 -4.52 9.60
C VAL A 107 2.86 -4.46 8.08
N ASP A 108 1.78 -3.84 7.61
CA ASP A 108 1.51 -3.55 6.21
C ASP A 108 1.78 -2.07 5.93
N LEU A 109 2.65 -1.78 4.96
CA LEU A 109 3.10 -0.43 4.61
C LEU A 109 2.41 0.02 3.32
N GLY A 110 1.66 1.13 3.37
CA GLY A 110 0.77 1.54 2.27
C GLY A 110 -0.48 0.65 2.20
N THR A 111 -1.11 0.43 3.37
CA THR A 111 -2.18 -0.57 3.54
C THR A 111 -3.47 -0.24 2.77
N GLY A 112 -3.63 1.01 2.29
CA GLY A 112 -4.82 1.46 1.57
C GLY A 112 -6.07 1.29 2.43
N THR A 113 -7.06 0.56 1.93
CA THR A 113 -8.29 0.24 2.69
C THR A 113 -8.07 -0.66 3.92
N GLY A 114 -6.88 -1.28 4.07
CA GLY A 114 -6.60 -2.24 5.13
C GLY A 114 -7.13 -3.66 4.85
N LYS A 115 -7.60 -3.95 3.64
CA LYS A 115 -8.24 -5.23 3.32
C LYS A 115 -7.32 -6.43 3.53
N TRP A 116 -6.05 -6.31 3.16
CA TRP A 116 -5.06 -7.37 3.37
C TRP A 116 -4.81 -7.63 4.85
N VAL A 117 -4.63 -6.55 5.64
CA VAL A 117 -4.46 -6.61 7.10
C VAL A 117 -5.61 -7.35 7.77
N MET A 118 -6.85 -7.02 7.42
CA MET A 118 -8.04 -7.65 8.00
C MET A 118 -8.10 -9.16 7.71
N ASP A 119 -7.83 -9.58 6.47
CA ASP A 119 -7.86 -11.00 6.09
C ASP A 119 -6.74 -11.81 6.75
N MET A 120 -5.55 -11.21 6.89
CA MET A 120 -4.44 -11.84 7.60
C MET A 120 -4.68 -11.92 9.11
N ALA A 121 -5.28 -10.90 9.70
CA ALA A 121 -5.59 -10.85 11.12
C ALA A 121 -6.66 -11.84 11.54
N ASP A 122 -7.67 -12.06 10.69
CA ASP A 122 -8.67 -13.13 10.88
C ASP A 122 -8.00 -14.51 10.86
N ARG A 123 -7.10 -14.74 9.88
CA ARG A 123 -6.38 -16.01 9.74
C ARG A 123 -5.37 -16.28 10.87
N PHE A 124 -4.74 -15.25 11.42
CA PHE A 124 -3.71 -15.36 12.45
C PHE A 124 -4.11 -14.55 13.69
N SER A 125 -5.17 -14.96 14.36
CA SER A 125 -5.76 -14.23 15.51
C SER A 125 -4.82 -14.04 16.71
N HIS A 126 -3.74 -14.83 16.81
CA HIS A 126 -2.69 -14.68 17.84
C HIS A 126 -1.60 -13.66 17.48
N VAL A 127 -1.62 -13.09 16.27
CA VAL A 127 -0.66 -12.10 15.77
C VAL A 127 -1.29 -10.71 15.87
N ARG A 128 -0.50 -9.71 16.28
CA ARG A 128 -0.89 -8.30 16.21
C ARG A 128 -0.56 -7.76 14.83
N PHE A 129 -1.55 -7.20 14.13
CA PHE A 129 -1.36 -6.59 12.83
C PHE A 129 -1.48 -5.07 12.94
N SER A 130 -0.60 -4.35 12.24
CA SER A 130 -0.73 -2.91 12.03
C SER A 130 -0.75 -2.59 10.54
N GLY A 131 -1.61 -1.67 10.11
CA GLY A 131 -1.57 -1.09 8.77
C GLY A 131 -1.20 0.39 8.83
N ILE A 132 -0.24 0.80 8.02
CA ILE A 132 0.23 2.18 7.93
C ILE A 132 -0.15 2.75 6.57
N ASP A 133 -0.76 3.93 6.56
CA ASP A 133 -1.08 4.65 5.33
C ASP A 133 -1.00 6.17 5.54
N ILE A 134 -0.90 6.93 4.45
CA ILE A 134 -0.88 8.39 4.51
C ILE A 134 -2.28 9.00 4.72
N VAL A 135 -3.34 8.21 4.50
CA VAL A 135 -4.73 8.63 4.71
C VAL A 135 -5.53 7.68 5.59
N PRO A 136 -6.45 8.21 6.42
CA PRO A 136 -7.28 7.41 7.31
C PRO A 136 -8.54 6.92 6.59
N ILE A 137 -8.41 5.98 5.64
CA ILE A 137 -9.55 5.42 4.89
C ILE A 137 -9.95 4.01 5.33
N GLN A 138 -9.30 3.47 6.35
CA GLN A 138 -9.54 2.13 6.86
C GLN A 138 -10.83 2.07 7.71
N THR A 139 -11.28 0.86 8.04
CA THR A 139 -12.46 0.65 8.88
C THR A 139 -12.29 1.28 10.26
N ARG A 140 -13.35 1.92 10.78
CA ARG A 140 -13.44 2.38 12.18
C ARG A 140 -13.69 1.25 13.18
N HIS A 141 -13.92 0.04 12.69
CA HIS A 141 -14.19 -1.15 13.47
C HIS A 141 -13.22 -2.28 13.06
N PRO A 142 -11.93 -2.15 13.38
CA PRO A 142 -10.94 -3.20 13.13
C PRO A 142 -11.18 -4.44 14.02
N LEU A 143 -10.55 -5.56 13.67
CA LEU A 143 -10.51 -6.74 14.55
C LEU A 143 -9.73 -6.43 15.84
N PRO A 144 -9.95 -7.16 16.95
CA PRO A 144 -9.29 -6.90 18.24
C PRO A 144 -7.75 -6.95 18.21
N ASN A 145 -7.17 -7.58 17.18
CA ASN A 145 -5.74 -7.71 16.96
C ASN A 145 -5.22 -6.82 15.81
N VAL A 146 -5.98 -5.81 15.38
CA VAL A 146 -5.64 -4.90 14.27
C VAL A 146 -5.60 -3.44 14.74
N TRP A 147 -4.56 -2.71 14.32
CA TRP A 147 -4.43 -1.27 14.50
C TRP A 147 -4.12 -0.60 13.16
N PHE A 148 -4.67 0.59 12.93
CA PHE A 148 -4.33 1.40 11.77
C PHE A 148 -3.70 2.71 12.24
N GLU A 149 -2.62 3.11 11.58
CA GLU A 149 -1.85 4.30 11.92
C GLU A 149 -1.66 5.15 10.67
N MET A 150 -1.75 6.48 10.83
CA MET A 150 -1.48 7.39 9.75
C MET A 150 -0.02 7.86 9.82
N HIS A 151 0.76 7.54 8.80
CA HIS A 151 2.13 8.05 8.64
C HIS A 151 2.45 8.25 7.17
N ASP A 152 3.20 9.32 6.86
CA ASP A 152 3.75 9.52 5.53
C ASP A 152 5.04 8.69 5.36
N LEU A 153 5.02 7.74 4.44
CA LEU A 153 6.16 6.88 4.10
C LEU A 153 7.02 7.47 2.97
N ALA A 154 6.69 8.67 2.45
CA ALA A 154 7.43 9.33 1.38
C ALA A 154 8.86 9.73 1.78
N GLU A 155 9.11 9.90 3.09
CA GLU A 155 10.45 10.08 3.65
C GLU A 155 10.68 9.05 4.76
N PRO A 156 11.18 7.84 4.46
CA PRO A 156 12.32 7.60 3.57
C PRO A 156 12.01 6.61 2.43
N LEU A 157 11.75 7.04 1.18
CA LEU A 157 11.55 6.08 0.07
C LEU A 157 12.83 5.31 -0.34
N GLY A 158 12.65 4.10 -0.86
CA GLY A 158 13.71 3.27 -1.45
C GLY A 158 14.57 2.51 -0.42
N TRP A 159 15.89 2.52 -0.59
CA TRP A 159 16.80 1.78 0.31
C TRP A 159 16.73 2.24 1.76
N ARG A 160 16.36 3.51 2.00
CA ARG A 160 16.22 4.04 3.36
C ARG A 160 14.99 3.44 4.07
N LEU A 161 13.87 3.23 3.36
CA LEU A 161 12.72 2.47 3.89
C LEU A 161 13.16 1.07 4.30
N LEU A 162 13.93 0.40 3.44
CA LEU A 162 14.40 -0.96 3.70
C LEU A 162 15.33 -1.03 4.91
N SER A 163 16.14 0.00 5.16
CA SER A 163 16.93 0.11 6.39
C SER A 163 16.04 0.21 7.63
N GLU A 164 14.98 1.02 7.59
CA GLU A 164 14.01 1.12 8.70
C GLU A 164 13.22 -0.18 8.91
N VAL A 165 12.82 -0.84 7.81
CA VAL A 165 12.19 -2.17 7.86
C VAL A 165 13.15 -3.19 8.48
N ALA A 166 14.43 -3.19 8.07
CA ALA A 166 15.44 -4.07 8.65
C ALA A 166 15.70 -3.77 10.14
N ARG A 167 15.59 -2.51 10.56
CA ARG A 167 15.70 -2.10 11.97
C ARG A 167 14.49 -2.57 12.79
N ALA A 168 13.28 -2.51 12.22
CA ALA A 168 12.05 -2.91 12.89
C ALA A 168 11.86 -4.43 12.96
N LEU A 169 12.34 -5.18 11.95
CA LEU A 169 12.25 -6.64 11.92
C LEU A 169 13.21 -7.28 12.93
N ARG A 170 12.69 -8.21 13.73
CA ARG A 170 13.52 -9.10 14.57
C ARG A 170 14.38 -10.02 13.68
N PRO A 171 15.54 -10.52 14.17
CA PRO A 171 16.28 -11.59 13.49
C PRO A 171 15.37 -12.78 13.16
N GLY A 172 15.47 -13.29 11.93
CA GLY A 172 14.59 -14.31 11.36
C GLY A 172 13.20 -13.80 10.94
N GLY A 173 12.91 -12.51 11.09
CA GLY A 173 11.70 -11.85 10.58
C GLY A 173 11.62 -11.86 9.06
N LEU A 174 10.42 -11.68 8.52
CA LEU A 174 10.17 -11.78 7.08
C LEU A 174 9.83 -10.41 6.50
N TYR A 175 10.48 -10.07 5.39
CA TYR A 175 10.11 -8.98 4.52
C TYR A 175 9.44 -9.54 3.26
N ILE A 176 8.31 -8.96 2.87
CA ILE A 176 7.63 -9.25 1.61
C ILE A 176 7.24 -7.91 0.98
N SER A 177 7.47 -7.77 -0.32
CA SER A 177 6.90 -6.68 -1.13
C SER A 177 6.26 -7.23 -2.39
N GLY A 178 5.22 -6.56 -2.85
CA GLY A 178 4.54 -6.86 -4.10
C GLY A 178 4.32 -5.59 -4.91
N GLU A 179 4.92 -5.53 -6.10
CA GLU A 179 5.06 -4.29 -6.87
C GLU A 179 4.67 -4.50 -8.34
N TRP A 180 3.79 -3.65 -8.84
CA TRP A 180 3.44 -3.63 -10.27
C TRP A 180 4.53 -2.94 -11.09
N TYR A 181 4.79 -3.48 -12.27
CA TYR A 181 5.55 -2.77 -13.28
C TYR A 181 4.71 -1.64 -13.88
N GLY A 182 5.38 -0.52 -14.20
CA GLY A 182 4.74 0.67 -14.76
C GLY A 182 4.50 0.63 -16.26
N TYR A 183 4.69 -0.52 -16.90
CA TYR A 183 4.56 -0.66 -18.36
C TYR A 183 4.05 -2.07 -18.69
N PRO A 184 3.01 -2.23 -19.51
CA PRO A 184 2.59 -3.52 -20.04
C PRO A 184 3.65 -4.14 -20.97
N THR A 185 3.53 -5.44 -21.22
CA THR A 185 4.29 -6.18 -22.23
C THR A 185 3.37 -7.05 -23.07
N MET A 186 3.92 -7.65 -24.12
CA MET A 186 3.22 -8.68 -24.90
C MET A 186 3.68 -10.06 -24.46
N GLU A 187 2.74 -10.99 -24.27
CA GLU A 187 2.98 -12.40 -23.89
C GLU A 187 3.88 -13.11 -24.92
N ASP A 188 3.75 -12.77 -26.21
CA ASP A 188 4.55 -13.31 -27.32
C ASP A 188 5.89 -12.58 -27.53
N GLU A 189 6.29 -11.71 -26.59
CA GLU A 189 7.47 -10.86 -26.63
C GLU A 189 7.53 -9.89 -27.82
N SER A 190 6.44 -9.76 -28.59
CA SER A 190 6.38 -8.81 -29.70
C SER A 190 6.43 -7.36 -29.20
N CYS A 191 6.83 -6.45 -30.10
CA CYS A 191 7.01 -5.05 -29.75
C CYS A 191 5.66 -4.39 -29.40
N LEU A 192 5.48 -3.98 -28.14
CA LEU A 192 4.24 -3.35 -27.68
C LEU A 192 3.93 -2.07 -28.47
N SER A 193 4.94 -1.27 -28.85
CA SER A 193 4.70 -0.02 -29.59
C SER A 193 4.21 -0.26 -31.03
N GLU A 194 4.45 -1.44 -31.60
CA GLU A 194 3.89 -1.84 -32.89
C GLU A 194 2.47 -2.40 -32.75
N ARG A 195 2.23 -3.14 -31.66
CA ARG A 195 0.94 -3.83 -31.40
C ARG A 195 -0.13 -2.94 -30.77
N ALA A 196 0.28 -2.07 -29.86
CA ALA A 196 -0.56 -1.21 -29.02
C ALA A 196 0.07 0.19 -28.84
N PRO A 197 0.25 0.96 -29.93
CA PRO A 197 0.90 2.28 -29.90
C PRO A 197 0.21 3.29 -28.98
N ARG A 198 -1.12 3.24 -28.82
CA ARG A 198 -1.85 4.20 -27.96
C ARG A 198 -1.64 3.89 -26.49
N THR A 199 -1.51 2.61 -26.14
CA THR A 199 -1.14 2.12 -24.81
C THR A 199 0.24 2.60 -24.45
N CYS A 200 1.22 2.45 -25.35
CA CYS A 200 2.55 3.01 -25.17
C CYS A 200 2.50 4.51 -24.91
N ARG A 201 1.79 5.27 -25.76
CA ARG A 201 1.66 6.73 -25.60
C ARG A 201 1.05 7.13 -24.26
N PHE A 202 0.04 6.40 -23.80
CA PHE A 202 -0.59 6.63 -22.49
C PHE A 202 0.40 6.41 -21.35
N PHE A 203 1.06 5.25 -21.31
CA PHE A 203 2.03 4.94 -20.25
C PHE A 203 3.27 5.83 -20.32
N ASP A 204 3.74 6.23 -21.49
CA ASP A 204 4.87 7.15 -21.63
C ASP A 204 4.57 8.49 -20.95
N LEU A 205 3.40 9.08 -21.23
CA LEU A 205 3.02 10.37 -20.65
C LEU A 205 2.72 10.27 -19.15
N VAL A 206 2.00 9.22 -18.73
CA VAL A 206 1.71 8.98 -17.31
C VAL A 206 3.00 8.75 -16.53
N ASN A 207 3.91 7.91 -17.03
CA ASN A 207 5.17 7.61 -16.37
C ASN A 207 6.11 8.82 -16.36
N HIS A 208 6.06 9.66 -17.39
CA HIS A 208 6.76 10.93 -17.39
C HIS A 208 6.23 11.83 -16.28
N TYR A 209 4.90 12.01 -16.17
CA TYR A 209 4.26 12.77 -15.09
C TYR A 209 4.66 12.24 -13.70
N LEU A 210 4.52 10.93 -13.46
CA LEU A 210 4.83 10.30 -12.18
C LEU A 210 6.29 10.54 -11.77
N ARG A 211 7.25 10.33 -12.69
CA ARG A 211 8.68 10.56 -12.42
C ARG A 211 9.00 12.03 -12.13
N GLN A 212 8.41 12.97 -12.86
CA GLN A 212 8.62 14.41 -12.61
C GLN A 212 8.06 14.85 -11.25
N ASN A 213 7.14 14.08 -10.67
CA ASN A 213 6.57 14.33 -9.35
C ASN A 213 7.18 13.40 -8.28
N GLY A 214 8.35 12.80 -8.51
CA GLY A 214 9.06 12.01 -7.50
C GLY A 214 8.54 10.58 -7.30
N ILE A 215 7.64 10.10 -8.16
CA ILE A 215 7.08 8.75 -8.09
C ILE A 215 7.86 7.84 -9.02
N GLY A 216 8.77 7.06 -8.44
CA GLY A 216 9.56 6.07 -9.15
C GLY A 216 8.88 4.70 -9.19
N PHE A 217 9.07 3.96 -10.28
CA PHE A 217 8.71 2.54 -10.34
C PHE A 217 9.78 1.71 -9.64
N VAL A 218 9.39 1.11 -8.52
CA VAL A 218 10.34 0.42 -7.63
C VAL A 218 10.50 -1.07 -7.98
N ALA A 219 9.52 -1.69 -8.62
CA ALA A 219 9.44 -3.15 -8.85
C ALA A 219 10.77 -3.76 -9.33
N ALA A 220 11.37 -3.19 -10.38
CA ALA A 220 12.63 -3.70 -10.93
C ALA A 220 13.82 -3.63 -9.95
N ASN A 221 13.81 -2.65 -9.04
CA ASN A 221 14.92 -2.30 -8.17
C ASN A 221 14.86 -2.94 -6.78
N VAL A 222 13.66 -3.31 -6.29
CA VAL A 222 13.49 -3.86 -4.93
C VAL A 222 14.45 -5.02 -4.64
N PRO A 223 14.63 -6.04 -5.51
CA PRO A 223 15.56 -7.14 -5.21
C PRO A 223 16.99 -6.67 -4.95
N GLU A 224 17.45 -5.70 -5.74
CA GLU A 224 18.79 -5.14 -5.60
C GLU A 224 18.91 -4.28 -4.35
N TRP A 225 17.90 -3.45 -4.04
CA TRP A 225 17.90 -2.65 -2.83
C TRP A 225 17.90 -3.51 -1.56
N VAL A 226 17.13 -4.61 -1.53
CA VAL A 226 17.14 -5.57 -0.42
C VAL A 226 18.54 -6.15 -0.22
N ARG A 227 19.21 -6.59 -1.28
CA ARG A 227 20.58 -7.14 -1.21
C ARG A 227 21.60 -6.10 -0.72
N ARG A 228 21.48 -4.85 -1.17
CA ARG A 228 22.38 -3.76 -0.81
C ARG A 228 22.36 -3.37 0.67
N THR A 229 21.25 -3.61 1.36
CA THR A 229 21.18 -3.33 2.81
C THR A 229 22.11 -4.21 3.63
N ASP A 230 22.53 -5.37 3.08
CA ASP A 230 23.22 -6.46 3.77
C ASP A 230 22.52 -6.98 5.05
N ALA A 231 21.30 -6.54 5.33
CA ALA A 231 20.53 -6.93 6.50
C ALA A 231 19.67 -8.17 6.26
N PHE A 232 19.50 -8.59 5.00
CA PHE A 232 18.64 -9.71 4.63
C PHE A 232 19.43 -10.86 4.00
N PHE A 233 18.90 -12.08 4.14
CA PHE A 233 19.34 -13.29 3.47
C PHE A 233 18.14 -14.01 2.84
N ASN A 234 18.40 -15.08 2.07
CA ASN A 234 17.35 -15.84 1.36
C ASN A 234 16.43 -14.95 0.50
N VAL A 235 17.01 -14.03 -0.27
CA VAL A 235 16.24 -13.13 -1.16
C VAL A 235 15.67 -13.92 -2.34
N GLN A 236 14.36 -14.15 -2.33
CA GLN A 236 13.59 -14.81 -3.38
C GLN A 236 12.83 -13.75 -4.18
N VAL A 237 12.76 -13.95 -5.50
CA VAL A 237 12.05 -13.06 -6.42
C VAL A 237 11.16 -13.93 -7.30
N GLU A 238 9.90 -13.55 -7.39
CA GLU A 238 8.90 -14.19 -8.23
C GLU A 238 8.21 -13.13 -9.08
N ASP A 239 8.11 -13.36 -10.39
CA ASP A 239 7.39 -12.50 -11.32
C ASP A 239 6.12 -13.22 -11.77
N LEU A 240 4.98 -12.59 -11.56
CA LEU A 240 3.68 -13.04 -12.03
C LEU A 240 3.22 -12.17 -13.18
N TYR A 241 2.69 -12.79 -14.23
CA TYR A 241 2.21 -12.12 -15.42
C TYR A 241 0.70 -12.22 -15.47
N VAL A 242 0.03 -11.06 -15.51
CA VAL A 242 -1.43 -10.99 -15.48
C VAL A 242 -1.91 -10.52 -16.85
N PRO A 243 -2.63 -11.36 -17.59
CA PRO A 243 -3.13 -10.97 -18.90
C PRO A 243 -4.13 -9.83 -18.77
N ILE A 244 -4.10 -8.91 -19.72
CA ILE A 244 -5.01 -7.79 -19.82
C ILE A 244 -6.08 -8.15 -20.87
N GLY A 245 -7.28 -8.46 -20.41
CA GLY A 245 -8.40 -8.87 -21.27
C GLY A 245 -8.47 -10.38 -21.51
N ALA A 246 -9.02 -10.78 -22.67
CA ALA A 246 -9.23 -12.19 -22.97
C ALA A 246 -7.87 -12.88 -23.17
N GLY A 247 -7.66 -13.95 -22.40
CA GLY A 247 -6.41 -14.68 -22.32
C GLY A 247 -6.61 -16.02 -21.61
N ASN A 248 -5.52 -16.66 -21.20
CA ASN A 248 -5.49 -17.98 -20.57
C ASN A 248 -6.67 -18.21 -19.59
N PRO A 249 -7.53 -19.23 -19.82
CA PRO A 249 -8.71 -19.49 -19.00
C PRO A 249 -8.42 -19.62 -17.50
N GLY A 250 -7.22 -20.08 -17.12
CA GLY A 250 -6.82 -20.25 -15.72
C GLY A 250 -6.68 -18.95 -14.93
N VAL A 251 -6.42 -17.82 -15.62
CA VAL A 251 -6.22 -16.49 -15.00
C VAL A 251 -7.20 -15.43 -15.53
N TYR A 252 -8.20 -15.84 -16.32
CA TYR A 252 -9.18 -14.95 -16.95
C TYR A 252 -9.82 -13.97 -15.96
N HIS A 253 -10.27 -14.45 -14.80
CA HIS A 253 -10.89 -13.58 -13.80
C HIS A 253 -9.91 -12.59 -13.14
N ALA A 254 -8.61 -12.93 -13.06
CA ALA A 254 -7.61 -11.97 -12.60
C ALA A 254 -7.38 -10.88 -13.66
N GLY A 255 -7.34 -11.28 -14.93
CA GLY A 255 -7.18 -10.35 -16.06
C GLY A 255 -8.33 -9.36 -16.23
N GLU A 256 -9.58 -9.81 -16.11
CA GLU A 256 -10.75 -8.91 -16.17
C GLU A 256 -10.78 -7.91 -14.99
N ARG A 257 -10.31 -8.33 -13.81
CA ARG A 257 -10.14 -7.44 -12.67
C ARG A 257 -9.02 -6.43 -12.91
N LEU A 258 -7.89 -6.86 -13.48
CA LEU A 258 -6.78 -5.97 -13.85
C LEU A 258 -7.26 -4.92 -14.85
N LYS A 259 -7.94 -5.37 -15.90
CA LYS A 259 -8.52 -4.51 -16.94
C LYS A 259 -9.45 -3.45 -16.35
N THR A 260 -10.33 -3.85 -15.43
CA THR A 260 -11.20 -2.89 -14.73
C THR A 260 -10.41 -1.92 -13.86
N ASN A 261 -9.35 -2.38 -13.19
CA ASN A 261 -8.49 -1.52 -12.39
C ASN A 261 -7.71 -0.50 -13.25
N LEU A 262 -7.23 -0.91 -14.41
CA LEU A 262 -6.54 -0.04 -15.37
C LEU A 262 -7.46 1.07 -15.91
N ARG A 263 -8.76 0.78 -16.09
CA ARG A 263 -9.76 1.79 -16.46
C ARG A 263 -9.91 2.89 -15.40
N VAL A 264 -10.05 2.49 -14.13
CA VAL A 264 -10.16 3.44 -13.01
C VAL A 264 -8.85 4.23 -12.87
N PHE A 265 -7.70 3.57 -12.98
CA PHE A 265 -6.40 4.21 -12.97
C PHE A 265 -6.26 5.26 -14.07
N ALA A 266 -6.65 4.94 -15.31
CA ALA A 266 -6.56 5.86 -16.43
C ALA A 266 -7.45 7.10 -16.25
N ALA A 267 -8.67 6.92 -15.76
CA ALA A 267 -9.55 8.04 -15.43
C ALA A 267 -8.94 8.96 -14.35
N SER A 268 -8.30 8.39 -13.33
CA SER A 268 -7.61 9.17 -12.29
C SER A 268 -6.38 9.91 -12.83
N MET A 269 -5.57 9.28 -13.68
CA MET A 269 -4.39 9.92 -14.28
C MET A 269 -4.76 11.03 -15.28
N GLN A 270 -5.87 10.86 -16.01
CA GLN A 270 -6.38 11.88 -16.92
C GLN A 270 -6.57 13.23 -16.22
N LEU A 271 -7.07 13.22 -14.97
CA LEU A 271 -7.27 14.45 -14.19
C LEU A 271 -5.96 15.20 -13.96
N TRP A 272 -4.91 14.48 -13.54
CA TRP A 272 -3.61 15.08 -13.25
C TRP A 272 -2.87 15.57 -14.49
N LEU A 273 -2.97 14.84 -15.61
CA LEU A 273 -2.36 15.27 -16.86
C LEU A 273 -2.93 16.63 -17.34
N VAL A 274 -4.23 16.86 -17.12
CA VAL A 274 -4.87 18.14 -17.42
C VAL A 274 -4.53 19.20 -16.37
N GLU A 275 -4.70 18.88 -15.08
CA GLU A 275 -4.50 19.82 -13.97
C GLU A 275 -3.08 20.36 -13.90
N ARG A 276 -2.09 19.52 -14.23
CA ARG A 276 -0.67 19.88 -14.24
C ARG A 276 -0.18 20.41 -15.59
N GLY A 277 -1.07 20.55 -16.58
CA GLY A 277 -0.75 21.16 -17.87
C GLY A 277 0.09 20.30 -18.82
N TYR A 278 0.17 18.99 -18.61
CA TYR A 278 0.85 18.07 -19.54
C TYR A 278 0.14 17.96 -20.88
N CYS A 279 -1.20 18.07 -20.88
CA CYS A 279 -1.99 18.11 -22.10
C CYS A 279 -3.34 18.81 -21.89
N SER A 280 -3.98 19.21 -22.99
CA SER A 280 -5.35 19.77 -22.93
C SER A 280 -6.36 18.70 -22.53
N ARG A 281 -7.53 19.12 -22.03
CA ARG A 281 -8.63 18.19 -21.68
C ARG A 281 -9.00 17.26 -22.84
N MET A 282 -9.05 17.80 -24.06
CA MET A 282 -9.36 17.03 -25.26
C MET A 282 -8.26 16.01 -25.59
N ALA A 283 -6.99 16.40 -25.47
CA ALA A 283 -5.86 15.49 -25.69
C ALA A 283 -5.78 14.39 -24.61
N ALA A 284 -6.08 14.70 -23.35
CA ALA A 284 -6.13 13.73 -22.27
C ALA A 284 -7.25 12.70 -22.48
N GLN A 285 -8.42 13.16 -22.96
CA GLN A 285 -9.55 12.29 -23.30
C GLN A 285 -9.20 11.38 -24.48
N ASP A 286 -8.59 11.90 -25.53
CA ASP A 286 -8.17 11.12 -26.71
C ASP A 286 -7.11 10.06 -26.34
N LEU A 287 -6.13 10.45 -25.51
CA LEU A 287 -5.12 9.55 -24.97
C LEU A 287 -5.74 8.39 -24.18
N THR A 288 -6.67 8.72 -23.26
CA THR A 288 -7.34 7.73 -22.42
C THR A 288 -8.24 6.82 -23.25
N ASN A 289 -9.07 7.38 -24.12
CA ASN A 289 -9.93 6.60 -25.01
C ASN A 289 -9.11 5.68 -25.93
N GLY A 290 -7.97 6.16 -26.41
CA GLY A 290 -7.05 5.39 -27.23
C GLY A 290 -6.47 4.18 -26.49
N PHE A 291 -6.02 4.38 -25.24
CA PHE A 291 -5.59 3.29 -24.37
C PHE A 291 -6.73 2.31 -24.08
N LEU A 292 -7.91 2.80 -23.71
CA LEU A 292 -9.06 1.96 -23.40
C LEU A 292 -9.52 1.11 -24.60
N LEU A 293 -9.46 1.67 -25.81
CA LEU A 293 -9.75 0.92 -27.03
C LEU A 293 -8.78 -0.26 -27.18
N GLU A 294 -7.48 -0.01 -27.08
CA GLU A 294 -6.48 -1.08 -27.20
C GLU A 294 -6.54 -2.09 -26.07
N LEU A 295 -6.88 -1.66 -24.85
CA LEU A 295 -7.19 -2.51 -23.71
C LEU A 295 -8.32 -3.52 -23.98
N ASP A 296 -9.25 -3.14 -24.86
CA ASP A 296 -10.38 -3.95 -25.27
C ASP A 296 -10.11 -4.80 -26.52
N THR A 297 -9.26 -4.33 -27.44
CA THR A 297 -9.10 -4.97 -28.75
C THR A 297 -7.80 -5.76 -28.91
N ILE A 298 -6.71 -5.35 -28.27
CA ILE A 298 -5.41 -6.00 -28.43
C ILE A 298 -5.30 -7.19 -27.48
N GLN A 299 -5.09 -8.37 -28.06
CA GLN A 299 -4.89 -9.62 -27.34
C GLN A 299 -3.41 -9.85 -27.02
N GLY A 300 -3.16 -10.57 -25.92
CA GLY A 300 -1.80 -10.94 -25.48
C GLY A 300 -1.07 -9.83 -24.75
N MET A 301 -1.71 -8.72 -24.40
CA MET A 301 -1.12 -7.76 -23.46
C MET A 301 -1.14 -8.34 -22.05
N GLU A 302 -0.10 -8.07 -21.27
CA GLU A 302 0.00 -8.48 -19.88
C GLU A 302 0.69 -7.41 -19.03
N LEU A 303 0.44 -7.43 -17.72
CA LEU A 303 1.15 -6.59 -16.76
C LEU A 303 1.87 -7.47 -15.76
N LYS A 304 3.14 -7.14 -15.52
CA LYS A 304 3.98 -7.87 -14.59
C LYS A 304 3.81 -7.36 -13.17
N TYR A 305 3.64 -8.29 -12.23
CA TYR A 305 3.67 -8.08 -10.80
C TYR A 305 4.85 -8.82 -10.19
N ARG A 306 5.71 -8.11 -9.45
CA ARG A 306 6.89 -8.70 -8.83
C ARG A 306 6.69 -8.85 -7.34
N ILE A 307 6.98 -10.03 -6.85
CA ILE A 307 7.04 -10.37 -5.44
C ILE A 307 8.50 -10.56 -5.04
N VAL A 308 8.90 -9.93 -3.94
CA VAL A 308 10.21 -10.13 -3.32
C VAL A 308 10.01 -10.57 -1.90
N CYS A 309 10.64 -11.67 -1.50
CA CYS A 309 10.62 -12.21 -0.15
C CYS A 309 12.04 -12.32 0.37
N ALA A 310 12.31 -11.88 1.60
CA ALA A 310 13.63 -11.96 2.20
C ALA A 310 13.55 -12.10 3.73
N GLN A 311 14.54 -12.75 4.33
CA GLN A 311 14.59 -12.97 5.78
C GLN A 311 15.61 -12.04 6.43
N ARG A 312 15.24 -11.43 7.55
CA ARG A 312 16.14 -10.58 8.34
C ARG A 312 17.23 -11.45 8.97
N LYS A 313 18.50 -11.12 8.70
CA LYS A 313 19.65 -11.76 9.36
C LYS A 313 19.58 -11.60 10.87
#